data_AF-A0A9P1MY35-F1
#
_entry.id   AF-A0A9P1MY35-F1
#
_cell.length_a   1.000
_cell.length_b   1.000
_cell.length_c   1.000
_cell.angle_alpha   90.00
_cell.angle_beta   90.00
_cell.angle_gamma   90.00
#
_symmetry.space_group_name_H-M   'P 1'
#
loop_
_entity.id
_entity.type
_entity.pdbx_description
1 polymer ?
#
loop_
_entity_poly.entity_id
_entity_poly.type
_entity_poly.pdbx_seq_one_letter_code
_entity_poly.pdbx_strand_id
1 'polypeptide(L)'
;MMAEGTHNDMMPEQHQEADKDIENSLEQIAHDDSANMDWAMDERLKRMIVDLQRHWLTDYHNSREKALVELTEKLHQEFLSDQQKIRADLLQQFKEELEQTRADLETKYREQLKSESAKLTERHKRELVASKKKQWCWQCENEAIYHCCWNTAYCSVECQQGHWQTHRKFCRRKKGGSGAGAPGAAGASSSAAQ
;
A
#
# COMPACT_ATOMS: atom_id res chain seq x y z
N MET A 1 5.72 -20.65 -17.31
CA MET A 1 6.35 -21.89 -16.83
C MET A 1 6.29 -21.91 -15.31
N MET A 2 5.25 -22.49 -14.72
CA MET A 2 5.29 -23.08 -13.38
C MET A 2 4.27 -24.21 -13.37
N ALA A 3 4.75 -25.36 -12.89
CA ALA A 3 4.17 -26.68 -13.07
C ALA A 3 2.89 -26.87 -12.25
N GLU A 4 1.87 -27.42 -12.90
CA GLU A 4 0.72 -27.99 -12.22
C GLU A 4 1.13 -29.34 -11.65
N GLY A 5 1.14 -29.43 -10.32
CA GLY A 5 1.44 -30.65 -9.57
C GLY A 5 0.34 -31.67 -9.77
N THR A 6 0.74 -32.84 -10.22
CA THR A 6 -0.05 -34.07 -10.34
C THR A 6 -0.74 -34.40 -9.02
N HIS A 7 -2.08 -34.36 -9.02
CA HIS A 7 -2.90 -34.94 -7.95
C HIS A 7 -2.72 -36.46 -8.01
N ASN A 8 -1.94 -37.00 -7.08
CA ASN A 8 -1.70 -38.42 -6.98
C ASN A 8 -2.90 -39.05 -6.26
N ASP A 9 -3.94 -39.36 -7.05
CA ASP A 9 -5.11 -40.14 -6.65
C ASP A 9 -4.66 -41.60 -6.46
N MET A 10 -4.21 -41.93 -5.25
CA MET A 10 -3.69 -43.25 -4.95
C MET A 10 -4.05 -43.63 -3.52
N MET A 11 -5.33 -43.92 -3.27
CA MET A 11 -5.80 -44.89 -2.27
C MET A 11 -7.32 -45.16 -2.38
N PRO A 12 -7.80 -45.97 -3.34
CA PRO A 12 -9.12 -46.62 -3.23
C PRO A 12 -9.02 -48.13 -2.96
N GLU A 13 -7.87 -48.78 -3.17
CA GLU A 13 -7.76 -50.24 -3.11
C GLU A 13 -7.80 -50.82 -1.69
N GLN A 14 -7.19 -50.16 -0.71
CA GLN A 14 -7.04 -50.73 0.64
C GLN A 14 -8.33 -50.79 1.46
N HIS A 15 -9.28 -49.89 1.21
CA HIS A 15 -10.58 -49.88 1.90
C HIS A 15 -11.52 -50.98 1.36
N GLN A 16 -11.50 -51.23 0.04
CA GLN A 16 -12.32 -52.30 -0.56
C GLN A 16 -11.87 -53.70 -0.14
N GLU A 17 -10.60 -53.89 0.18
CA GLU A 17 -10.04 -55.17 0.58
C GLU A 17 -10.40 -55.50 2.04
N ALA A 18 -10.30 -54.52 2.94
CA ALA A 18 -10.69 -54.67 4.34
C ALA A 18 -12.21 -54.91 4.53
N ASP A 19 -13.05 -54.26 3.74
CA ASP A 19 -14.51 -54.47 3.79
C ASP A 19 -14.91 -55.85 3.25
N LYS A 20 -14.24 -56.33 2.18
CA LYS A 20 -14.43 -57.70 1.64
C LYS A 20 -13.94 -58.78 2.59
N ASP A 21 -12.85 -58.55 3.32
CA ASP A 21 -12.32 -59.50 4.30
C ASP A 21 -13.26 -59.66 5.51
N ILE A 22 -13.95 -58.59 5.90
CA ILE A 22 -14.95 -58.62 6.98
C ILE A 22 -16.23 -59.31 6.51
N GLU A 23 -16.71 -59.02 5.30
CA GLU A 23 -17.89 -59.68 4.70
C GLU A 23 -17.64 -61.19 4.53
N ASN A 24 -16.47 -61.58 4.02
CA ASN A 24 -16.05 -62.98 3.92
C ASN A 24 -15.91 -63.65 5.31
N SER A 25 -15.39 -62.94 6.31
CA SER A 25 -15.28 -63.46 7.68
C SER A 25 -16.66 -63.67 8.33
N LEU A 26 -17.61 -62.78 8.06
CA LEU A 26 -19.00 -62.89 8.54
C LEU A 26 -19.75 -64.05 7.86
N GLU A 27 -19.53 -64.25 6.56
CA GLU A 27 -20.07 -65.40 5.83
C GLU A 27 -19.46 -66.72 6.31
N GLN A 28 -18.15 -66.75 6.61
CA GLN A 28 -17.48 -67.93 7.17
C GLN A 28 -18.00 -68.31 8.56
N ILE A 29 -18.23 -67.32 9.44
CA ILE A 29 -18.81 -67.56 10.78
C ILE A 29 -20.25 -68.08 10.67
N ALA A 30 -21.04 -67.56 9.73
CA ALA A 30 -22.40 -68.04 9.49
C ALA A 30 -22.45 -69.48 8.93
N HIS A 31 -21.41 -69.92 8.22
CA HIS A 31 -21.34 -71.24 7.61
C HIS A 31 -20.80 -72.32 8.57
N ASP A 32 -19.90 -71.95 9.49
CA ASP A 32 -19.26 -72.87 10.44
C ASP A 32 -20.18 -73.21 11.65
N ASP A 33 -21.00 -72.26 12.11
CA ASP A 33 -21.99 -72.48 13.19
C ASP A 33 -23.20 -73.33 12.76
N SER A 34 -23.43 -73.47 11.46
CA SER A 34 -24.46 -74.38 10.91
C SER A 34 -24.07 -75.87 11.09
N ALA A 35 -22.77 -76.17 11.14
CA ALA A 35 -22.26 -77.53 11.21
C ALA A 35 -22.08 -78.07 12.64
N ASN A 36 -22.03 -77.22 13.67
CA ASN A 36 -21.65 -77.63 15.04
C ASN A 36 -22.73 -77.39 16.12
N MET A 37 -23.94 -76.97 15.75
CA MET A 37 -25.04 -76.71 16.69
C MET A 37 -25.98 -77.94 16.82
N ASP A 38 -25.42 -79.14 16.95
CA ASP A 38 -26.18 -80.37 17.30
C ASP A 38 -26.28 -80.53 18.82
N TRP A 39 -26.91 -79.53 19.46
CA TRP A 39 -27.49 -79.67 20.78
C TRP A 39 -29.00 -79.62 20.61
N ALA A 40 -29.73 -80.46 21.36
CA ALA A 40 -31.17 -80.64 21.28
C ALA A 40 -31.93 -79.38 21.75
N MET A 41 -31.86 -78.31 20.96
CA MET A 41 -32.69 -77.13 21.13
C MET A 41 -33.87 -77.09 20.21
N ASP A 42 -34.91 -76.48 20.75
CA ASP A 42 -36.05 -76.01 19.98
C ASP A 42 -35.56 -75.15 18.81
N GLU A 43 -35.96 -75.55 17.60
CA GLU A 43 -35.65 -74.91 16.33
C GLU A 43 -36.04 -73.41 16.34
N ARG A 44 -37.06 -73.08 17.14
CA ARG A 44 -37.48 -71.69 17.40
C ARG A 44 -36.41 -70.90 18.15
N LEU A 45 -35.72 -71.48 19.13
CA LEU A 45 -34.67 -70.82 19.88
C LEU A 45 -33.46 -70.54 19.01
N LYS A 46 -33.08 -71.48 18.14
CA LYS A 46 -31.99 -71.30 17.17
C LYS A 46 -32.25 -70.12 16.23
N ARG A 47 -33.48 -70.00 15.69
CA ARG A 47 -33.87 -68.85 14.86
C ARG A 47 -33.82 -67.53 15.61
N MET A 48 -34.35 -67.48 16.84
CA MET A 48 -34.28 -66.27 17.66
C MET A 48 -32.83 -65.82 17.94
N ILE A 49 -31.91 -66.77 18.16
CA ILE A 49 -30.48 -66.45 18.37
C ILE A 49 -29.85 -65.90 17.08
N VAL A 50 -30.09 -66.53 15.93
CA VAL A 50 -29.57 -66.08 14.63
C VAL A 50 -30.13 -64.70 14.26
N ASP A 51 -31.42 -64.46 14.46
CA ASP A 51 -32.07 -63.17 14.19
C ASP A 51 -31.51 -62.06 15.08
N LEU A 52 -31.27 -62.36 16.37
CA LEU A 52 -30.64 -61.43 17.29
C LEU A 52 -29.20 -61.13 16.87
N GLN A 53 -28.41 -62.14 16.51
CA GLN A 53 -27.04 -61.98 16.04
C GLN A 53 -26.98 -61.13 14.76
N ARG A 54 -27.86 -61.39 13.79
CA ARG A 54 -27.97 -60.57 12.58
C ARG A 54 -28.32 -59.13 12.90
N HIS A 55 -29.34 -58.90 13.74
CA HIS A 55 -29.75 -57.56 14.12
C HIS A 55 -28.61 -56.78 14.81
N TRP A 56 -27.89 -57.42 15.74
CA TRP A 56 -26.75 -56.80 16.42
C TRP A 56 -25.61 -56.45 15.46
N LEU A 57 -25.28 -57.34 14.53
CA LEU A 57 -24.24 -57.10 13.53
C LEU A 57 -24.63 -55.94 12.59
N THR A 58 -25.88 -55.91 12.13
CA THR A 58 -26.40 -54.80 11.31
C THR A 58 -26.39 -53.48 12.08
N ASP A 59 -26.84 -53.48 13.33
CA ASP A 59 -26.87 -52.26 14.16
C ASP A 59 -25.45 -51.75 14.46
N TYR A 60 -24.51 -52.64 14.75
CA TYR A 60 -23.10 -52.29 14.93
C TYR A 60 -22.50 -51.70 13.65
N HIS A 61 -22.74 -52.33 12.50
CA HIS A 61 -22.27 -51.84 11.21
C HIS A 61 -22.81 -50.44 10.91
N ASN A 62 -24.13 -50.27 11.02
CA ASN A 62 -24.81 -48.99 10.80
C ASN A 62 -24.30 -47.91 11.75
N SER A 63 -24.11 -48.24 13.04
CA SER A 63 -23.58 -47.30 14.02
C SER A 63 -22.13 -46.89 13.71
N ARG A 64 -21.29 -47.83 13.26
CA ARG A 64 -19.91 -47.57 12.87
C ARG A 64 -19.85 -46.67 11.64
N GLU A 65 -20.59 -47.00 10.60
CA GLU A 65 -20.65 -46.18 9.37
C GLU A 65 -21.16 -44.78 9.66
N LYS A 66 -22.22 -44.66 10.46
CA LYS A 66 -22.76 -43.36 10.86
C LYS A 66 -21.71 -42.52 11.60
N ALA A 67 -20.97 -43.11 12.54
CA ALA A 67 -19.91 -42.40 13.26
C ALA A 67 -18.77 -41.93 12.33
N LEU A 68 -18.40 -42.74 11.33
CA LEU A 68 -17.39 -42.37 10.34
C LEU A 68 -17.84 -41.23 9.43
N VAL A 69 -19.08 -41.28 8.95
CA VAL A 69 -19.67 -40.23 8.11
C VAL A 69 -19.76 -38.92 8.88
N GLU A 70 -20.29 -38.95 10.11
CA GLU A 70 -20.42 -37.76 10.96
C GLU A 70 -19.05 -37.13 11.28
N LEU A 71 -18.04 -37.95 11.58
CA LEU A 71 -16.68 -37.46 11.82
C LEU A 71 -16.08 -36.82 10.57
N THR A 72 -16.24 -37.47 9.42
CA THR A 72 -15.70 -36.99 8.13
C THR A 72 -16.38 -35.69 7.70
N GLU A 73 -17.70 -35.61 7.84
CA GLU A 73 -18.47 -34.40 7.55
C GLU A 73 -18.03 -33.25 8.45
N LYS A 74 -17.88 -33.50 9.75
CA LYS A 74 -17.42 -32.48 10.70
C LYS A 74 -16.03 -31.97 10.33
N LEU A 75 -15.08 -32.86 10.06
CA LEU A 75 -13.73 -32.47 9.66
C LEU A 75 -13.72 -31.68 8.35
N HIS A 76 -14.55 -32.07 7.39
CA HIS A 76 -14.68 -31.34 6.12
C HIS A 76 -15.27 -29.94 6.32
N GLN A 77 -16.31 -29.80 7.14
CA GLN A 77 -16.91 -28.51 7.49
C GLN A 77 -15.90 -27.60 8.20
N GLU A 78 -15.15 -28.12 9.16
CA GLU A 78 -14.08 -27.38 9.86
C GLU A 78 -13.00 -26.91 8.88
N PHE A 79 -12.53 -27.80 7.99
CA PHE A 79 -11.54 -27.44 6.97
C PHE A 79 -12.01 -26.32 6.04
N LEU A 80 -13.26 -26.39 5.54
CA LEU A 80 -13.80 -25.34 4.67
C LEU A 80 -13.97 -24.02 5.41
N SER A 81 -14.43 -24.06 6.66
CA SER A 81 -14.54 -22.88 7.51
C SER A 81 -13.17 -22.23 7.74
N ASP A 82 -12.16 -23.03 8.07
CA ASP A 82 -10.80 -22.54 8.30
C ASP A 82 -10.19 -21.95 7.02
N GLN A 83 -10.38 -22.60 5.87
CA GLN A 83 -9.97 -22.02 4.58
C GLN A 83 -10.62 -20.67 4.30
N GLN A 84 -11.94 -20.55 4.52
CA GLN A 84 -12.65 -19.29 4.33
C GLN A 84 -12.14 -18.20 5.27
N LYS A 85 -11.89 -18.55 6.54
CA LYS A 85 -11.35 -17.63 7.54
C LYS A 85 -9.95 -17.15 7.16
N ILE A 86 -9.04 -18.06 6.84
CA ILE A 86 -7.67 -17.71 6.40
C ILE A 86 -7.72 -16.78 5.18
N ARG A 87 -8.58 -17.09 4.20
CA ARG A 87 -8.75 -16.25 3.02
C ARG A 87 -9.27 -14.85 3.37
N ALA A 88 -10.26 -14.75 4.25
CA ALA A 88 -10.82 -13.48 4.68
C ALA A 88 -9.78 -12.64 5.45
N ASP A 89 -9.06 -13.26 6.37
CA ASP A 89 -8.03 -12.62 7.19
C ASP A 89 -6.89 -12.09 6.30
N LEU A 90 -6.42 -12.88 5.33
CA LEU A 90 -5.38 -12.47 4.39
C LEU A 90 -5.81 -11.27 3.53
N LEU A 91 -7.05 -11.29 3.01
CA LEU A 91 -7.59 -10.18 2.23
C LEU A 91 -7.72 -8.90 3.08
N GLN A 92 -8.12 -9.04 4.34
CA GLN A 92 -8.22 -7.93 5.26
C GLN A 92 -6.84 -7.32 5.57
N GLN A 93 -5.84 -8.16 5.83
CA GLN A 93 -4.45 -7.72 6.04
C GLN A 93 -3.91 -6.95 4.84
N PHE A 94 -4.05 -7.49 3.62
CA PHE A 94 -3.62 -6.77 2.42
C PHE A 94 -4.33 -5.43 2.22
N LYS A 95 -5.62 -5.37 2.54
CA LYS A 95 -6.38 -4.12 2.46
C LYS A 95 -5.86 -3.08 3.44
N GLU A 96 -5.57 -3.48 4.68
CA GLU A 96 -5.01 -2.60 5.71
C GLU A 96 -3.62 -2.09 5.34
N GLU A 97 -2.73 -2.96 4.83
CA GLU A 97 -1.39 -2.57 4.38
C GLU A 97 -1.43 -1.58 3.21
N LEU A 98 -2.33 -1.79 2.25
CA LEU A 98 -2.52 -0.87 1.12
C LEU A 98 -3.01 0.50 1.59
N GLU A 99 -3.99 0.54 2.50
CA GLU A 99 -4.51 1.80 3.01
C GLU A 99 -3.47 2.54 3.87
N GLN A 100 -2.70 1.81 4.69
CA GLN A 100 -1.60 2.39 5.46
C GLN A 100 -0.53 2.99 4.53
N THR A 101 -0.11 2.24 3.51
CA THR A 101 0.89 2.70 2.54
C THR A 101 0.40 3.95 1.80
N ARG A 102 -0.89 3.98 1.43
CA ARG A 102 -1.52 5.13 0.78
C ARG A 102 -1.52 6.36 1.71
N ALA A 103 -1.95 6.21 2.96
CA ALA A 103 -1.99 7.29 3.94
C ALA A 103 -0.60 7.86 4.24
N ASP A 104 0.40 7.00 4.35
CA ASP A 104 1.80 7.39 4.56
C ASP A 104 2.35 8.20 3.38
N LEU A 105 2.08 7.76 2.14
CA LEU A 105 2.46 8.48 0.94
C LEU A 105 1.78 9.84 0.87
N GLU A 106 0.47 9.90 1.10
CA GLU A 106 -0.27 11.16 1.08
C GLU A 106 0.28 12.16 2.11
N THR A 107 0.59 11.70 3.31
CA THR A 107 1.19 12.51 4.36
C THR A 107 2.56 13.04 3.94
N LYS A 108 3.44 12.17 3.42
CA LYS A 108 4.76 12.56 2.91
C LYS A 108 4.66 13.59 1.77
N TYR A 109 3.76 13.38 0.82
CA TYR A 109 3.53 14.33 -0.28
C TYR A 109 3.05 15.70 0.23
N ARG A 110 2.12 15.70 1.19
CA ARG A 110 1.59 16.93 1.79
C ARG A 110 2.67 17.70 2.54
N GLU A 111 3.51 17.02 3.30
CA GLU A 111 4.64 17.62 4.01
C GLU A 111 5.70 18.18 3.07
N GLN A 112 6.06 17.42 2.03
CA GLN A 112 6.99 17.87 0.99
C GLN A 112 6.47 19.13 0.29
N LEU A 113 5.20 19.13 -0.13
CA LEU A 113 4.58 20.29 -0.79
C LEU A 113 4.57 21.51 0.14
N LYS A 114 4.24 21.33 1.42
CA LYS A 114 4.27 22.41 2.42
C LYS A 114 5.68 22.97 2.61
N SER A 115 6.69 22.10 2.71
CA SER A 115 8.09 22.50 2.82
C SER A 115 8.57 23.28 1.61
N GLU A 116 8.31 22.78 0.39
CA GLU A 116 8.73 23.46 -0.84
C GLU A 116 7.99 24.78 -1.03
N SER A 117 6.70 24.85 -0.72
CA SER A 117 5.93 26.09 -0.72
C SER A 117 6.50 27.13 0.26
N ALA A 118 6.87 26.70 1.47
CA ALA A 118 7.50 27.58 2.47
C ALA A 118 8.87 28.08 2.01
N LYS A 119 9.71 27.21 1.45
CA LYS A 119 11.02 27.58 0.88
C LYS A 119 10.88 28.59 -0.25
N LEU A 120 9.94 28.37 -1.17
CA LEU A 120 9.70 29.27 -2.29
C LEU A 120 9.23 30.64 -1.81
N THR A 121 8.31 30.67 -0.83
CA THR A 121 7.80 31.91 -0.23
C THR A 121 8.92 32.70 0.46
N GLU A 122 9.77 32.03 1.23
CA GLU A 122 10.89 32.68 1.91
C GLU A 122 11.95 33.18 0.92
N ARG A 123 12.26 32.40 -0.12
CA ARG A 123 13.15 32.82 -1.21
C ARG A 123 12.62 34.08 -1.90
N HIS A 124 11.35 34.07 -2.30
CA HIS A 124 10.72 35.21 -2.96
C HIS A 124 10.71 36.45 -2.04
N LYS A 125 10.45 36.27 -0.74
CA LYS A 125 10.54 37.36 0.23
C LYS A 125 11.96 37.96 0.30
N ARG A 126 13.00 37.13 0.29
CA ARG A 126 14.41 37.59 0.27
C ARG A 126 14.74 38.34 -1.00
N GLU A 127 14.33 37.82 -2.16
CA GLU A 127 14.52 38.46 -3.46
C GLU A 127 13.82 39.82 -3.52
N LEU A 128 12.57 39.92 -3.05
CA LEU A 128 11.85 41.20 -2.97
C LEU A 128 12.56 42.22 -2.07
N VAL A 129 13.04 41.80 -0.90
CA VAL A 129 13.78 42.70 0.01
C VAL A 129 15.10 43.14 -0.62
N ALA A 130 15.82 42.25 -1.29
CA ALA A 130 17.03 42.60 -2.01
C ALA A 130 16.73 43.60 -3.14
N SER A 131 15.62 43.40 -3.87
CA SER A 131 15.27 44.27 -4.98
C SER A 131 14.89 45.68 -4.54
N LYS A 132 14.21 45.82 -3.40
CA LYS A 132 13.88 47.14 -2.84
C LYS A 132 15.12 47.97 -2.43
N LYS A 133 16.30 47.37 -2.33
CA LYS A 133 17.56 48.06 -1.96
C LYS A 133 18.34 48.57 -3.16
N LYS A 134 17.92 48.26 -4.39
CA LYS A 134 18.62 48.61 -5.64
C LYS A 134 17.83 49.62 -6.47
N GLN A 135 18.50 50.27 -7.41
CA GLN A 135 17.85 51.06 -8.46
C GLN A 135 17.69 50.20 -9.71
N TRP A 136 16.58 50.37 -10.42
CA TRP A 136 16.20 49.51 -11.54
C TRP A 136 16.00 50.34 -12.80
N CYS A 137 16.49 49.81 -13.92
CA CYS A 137 16.35 50.42 -15.23
C CYS A 137 14.88 50.46 -15.61
N TRP A 138 14.36 51.65 -15.90
CA TRP A 138 12.96 51.80 -16.30
C TRP A 138 12.63 51.01 -17.58
N GLN A 139 13.60 50.86 -18.48
CA GLN A 139 13.37 50.26 -19.80
C GLN A 139 13.45 48.72 -19.80
N CYS A 140 14.33 48.12 -19.00
CA CYS A 140 14.63 46.68 -19.10
C CYS A 140 14.79 45.96 -17.76
N GLU A 141 14.49 46.64 -16.64
CA GLU A 141 14.50 46.05 -15.29
C GLU A 141 15.86 45.50 -14.81
N ASN A 142 16.94 45.71 -15.56
CA ASN A 142 18.29 45.45 -15.07
C ASN A 142 18.71 46.49 -14.03
N GLU A 143 19.69 46.17 -13.19
CA GLU A 143 20.23 47.10 -12.20
C GLU A 143 20.74 48.38 -12.88
N ALA A 144 20.21 49.52 -12.44
CA ALA A 144 20.53 50.80 -13.04
C ALA A 144 21.83 51.38 -12.47
N ILE A 145 22.67 51.92 -13.35
CA ILE A 145 23.93 52.58 -12.99
C ILE A 145 23.90 54.09 -13.30
N TYR A 146 22.94 54.55 -14.10
CA TYR A 146 22.77 55.96 -14.45
C TYR A 146 21.44 56.50 -13.91
N HIS A 147 21.50 57.58 -13.13
CA HIS A 147 20.31 58.29 -12.66
C HIS A 147 19.93 59.45 -13.59
N CYS A 148 18.63 59.57 -13.90
CA CYS A 148 18.11 60.70 -14.66
C CYS A 148 17.39 61.71 -13.76
N CYS A 149 16.30 61.29 -13.12
CA CYS A 149 15.54 62.07 -12.14
C CYS A 149 14.73 61.13 -11.22
N TRP A 150 13.93 61.68 -10.29
CA TRP A 150 13.16 60.89 -9.32
C TRP A 150 12.37 59.76 -9.99
N ASN A 151 12.58 58.54 -9.51
CA ASN A 151 11.95 57.32 -10.01
C ASN A 151 12.22 57.02 -11.51
N THR A 152 13.35 57.50 -12.07
CA THR A 152 13.79 57.12 -13.42
C THR A 152 15.30 56.99 -13.50
N ALA A 153 15.76 55.75 -13.65
CA ALA A 153 17.16 55.37 -13.80
C ALA A 153 17.32 54.37 -14.97
N TYR A 154 18.54 54.21 -15.46
CA TYR A 154 18.87 53.34 -16.61
C TYR A 154 20.15 52.55 -16.37
N CYS A 155 20.24 51.36 -16.96
CA CYS A 155 21.48 50.56 -16.97
C CYS A 155 22.45 50.97 -18.09
N SER A 156 21.94 51.64 -19.14
CA SER A 156 22.75 52.03 -20.31
C SER A 156 22.17 53.25 -21.04
N VAL A 157 22.97 53.86 -21.90
CA VAL A 157 22.54 55.01 -22.72
C VAL A 157 21.52 54.57 -23.77
N GLU A 158 21.63 53.36 -24.30
CA GLU A 158 20.68 52.77 -25.24
C GLU A 158 19.29 52.65 -24.60
N CYS A 159 19.24 52.17 -23.35
CA CYS A 159 17.99 52.11 -22.58
C CYS A 159 17.38 53.50 -22.34
N GLN A 160 18.23 54.50 -22.07
CA GLN A 160 17.79 55.89 -21.92
C GLN A 160 17.21 56.44 -23.23
N GLN A 161 17.88 56.24 -24.36
CA GLN A 161 17.42 56.70 -25.67
C GLN A 161 16.11 56.02 -26.08
N GLY A 162 15.96 54.71 -25.79
CA GLY A 162 14.73 53.96 -26.02
C GLY A 162 13.53 54.51 -25.25
N HIS A 163 13.69 54.84 -23.97
CA HIS A 163 12.63 55.46 -23.17
C HIS A 163 12.44 56.97 -23.44
N TRP A 164 13.45 57.65 -24.03
CA TRP A 164 13.54 59.11 -24.06
C TRP A 164 12.31 59.82 -24.65
N GLN A 165 11.74 59.28 -25.72
CA GLN A 165 10.59 59.88 -26.40
C GLN A 165 9.39 60.06 -25.47
N THR A 166 9.21 59.12 -24.54
CA THR A 166 8.17 59.14 -23.51
C THR A 166 8.63 59.99 -22.32
N HIS A 167 9.83 59.72 -21.80
CA HIS A 167 10.37 60.36 -20.58
C HIS A 167 10.48 61.89 -20.67
N ARG A 168 10.90 62.42 -21.82
CA ARG A 168 11.22 63.86 -22.00
C ARG A 168 10.08 64.80 -21.64
N LYS A 169 8.82 64.34 -21.74
CA LYS A 169 7.62 65.14 -21.46
C LYS A 169 7.46 65.48 -19.98
N PHE A 170 8.00 64.64 -19.10
CA PHE A 170 7.86 64.74 -17.64
C PHE A 170 9.19 64.64 -16.89
N CYS A 171 10.31 64.72 -17.61
CA CYS A 171 11.64 64.70 -17.02
C CYS A 171 11.81 65.89 -16.08
N ARG A 172 12.17 65.60 -14.82
CA ARG A 172 12.37 66.61 -13.77
C ARG A 172 13.81 67.12 -13.71
N ARG A 173 14.69 66.65 -14.59
CA ARG A 173 16.08 67.10 -14.66
C ARG A 173 16.09 68.51 -15.25
N LYS A 174 16.37 69.51 -14.41
CA LYS A 174 16.47 70.90 -14.83
C LYS A 174 17.55 71.03 -15.91
N LYS A 175 17.25 71.74 -17.01
CA LYS A 175 18.22 72.03 -18.07
C LYS A 175 19.23 73.03 -17.52
N GLY A 176 20.27 72.51 -16.86
CA GLY A 176 21.39 73.31 -16.37
C GLY A 176 22.11 73.93 -17.56
N GLY A 177 22.00 75.24 -17.69
CA GLY A 177 22.91 76.02 -18.51
C GLY A 177 24.35 75.78 -18.04
N SER A 178 25.25 75.73 -19.01
CA SER A 178 26.69 75.75 -18.83
C SER A 178 27.10 76.79 -17.79
N GLY A 179 27.73 76.37 -16.69
CA GLY A 179 28.13 77.27 -15.60
C GLY A 179 29.07 76.61 -14.60
N ALA A 180 30.37 76.79 -14.84
CA ALA A 180 31.51 76.83 -13.92
C ALA A 180 31.41 76.25 -12.49
N GLY A 181 32.43 75.46 -12.11
CA GLY A 181 32.93 75.38 -10.73
C GLY A 181 33.10 73.97 -10.16
N ALA A 182 34.28 73.37 -10.36
CA ALA A 182 34.82 72.32 -9.49
C ALA A 182 35.38 72.94 -8.18
N PRO A 183 36.02 72.22 -7.22
CA PRO A 183 36.17 70.78 -6.97
C PRO A 183 35.85 70.40 -5.49
N GLY A 184 35.82 69.11 -5.18
CA GLY A 184 35.63 68.61 -3.80
C GLY A 184 36.43 67.35 -3.51
N ALA A 185 37.75 67.42 -3.72
CA ALA A 185 38.70 66.46 -3.18
C ALA A 185 39.36 67.11 -1.94
N ALA A 186 39.03 66.63 -0.75
CA ALA A 186 39.80 66.87 0.46
C ALA A 186 39.84 65.55 1.24
N GLY A 187 40.99 64.90 1.20
CA GLY A 187 41.30 63.75 2.04
C GLY A 187 41.39 64.18 3.50
N ALA A 188 40.79 63.38 4.38
CA ALA A 188 41.04 63.45 5.81
C ALA A 188 42.01 62.32 6.18
N SER A 189 43.30 62.63 6.14
CA SER A 189 44.30 61.95 6.96
C SER A 189 44.23 62.50 8.38
N SER A 190 44.04 61.64 9.36
CA SER A 190 44.35 61.95 10.75
C SER A 190 44.93 60.73 11.44
N SER A 191 46.17 60.89 11.85
CA SER A 191 46.94 59.98 12.68
C SER A 191 46.97 60.53 14.11
N ALA A 192 47.08 59.61 15.07
CA ALA A 192 47.73 59.72 16.39
C ALA A 192 46.89 60.04 17.65
N ALA A 193 47.23 59.26 18.68
CA ALA A 193 47.08 59.44 20.14
C ALA A 193 45.64 59.31 20.70
N GLN A 194 45.32 58.44 21.66
CA GLN A 194 46.03 57.66 22.69
C GLN A 194 45.37 56.28 22.85
#